data_AF-A0A450XT99-F1
#
_entry.id   AF-A0A450XT99-F1
#
_cell.length_a   1.000
_cell.length_b   1.000
_cell.length_c   1.000
_cell.angle_alpha   90.00
_cell.angle_beta   90.00
_cell.angle_gamma   90.00
#
_symmetry.space_group_name_H-M   'P 1'
#
loop_
_entity.id
_entity.type
_entity.pdbx_description
1 polymer ?
#
loop_
_entity_poly.entity_id
_entity_poly.type
_entity_poly.pdbx_seq_one_letter_code
_entity_poly.pdbx_strand_id
1 'polypeptide(L)' 'MNRPVLEQALLSKISDFEDAVIEQSGLLVGADVIVTRNTRDFRNASIPALEPDGLLLMMNENR' A
#
# COMPACT_ATOMS: atom_id res chain seq x y z
N MET A 1 -13.78 -4.05 -11.53
CA MET A 1 -13.64 -4.27 -10.07
C MET A 1 -13.18 -5.69 -9.83
N ASN A 2 -12.11 -5.89 -9.05
CA ASN A 2 -11.57 -7.22 -8.73
C ASN A 2 -12.21 -7.73 -7.43
N ARG A 3 -13.00 -8.81 -7.50
CA ARG A 3 -13.76 -9.32 -6.34
C ARG A 3 -12.84 -9.78 -5.19
N PRO A 4 -11.77 -10.56 -5.43
CA PRO A 4 -10.77 -10.88 -4.39
C PRO A 4 -10.23 -9.67 -3.63
N VAL A 5 -9.89 -8.58 -4.32
CA VAL A 5 -9.39 -7.35 -3.66
C VAL A 5 -10.43 -6.80 -2.67
N LEU A 6 -11.69 -6.72 -3.09
CA LEU A 6 -12.77 -6.21 -2.24
C LEU A 6 -13.02 -7.13 -1.04
N GLU A 7 -13.00 -8.45 -1.26
CA GLU A 7 -13.19 -9.44 -0.19
C GLU A 7 -12.06 -9.40 0.83
N GLN A 8 -10.81 -9.25 0.39
CA GLN A 8 -9.68 -9.13 1.31
C GLN A 8 -9.65 -7.77 2.02
N ALA A 9 -10.06 -6.69 1.35
CA ALA A 9 -10.13 -5.37 1.96
C ALA A 9 -11.12 -5.34 3.15
N LEU A 10 -12.24 -6.09 3.06
CA LEU A 10 -13.19 -6.26 4.16
C LEU A 10 -12.61 -7.00 5.38
N LEU A 11 -11.52 -7.76 5.20
CA LEU A 11 -10.82 -8.48 6.26
C LEU A 11 -9.57 -7.75 6.75
N SER A 12 -9.25 -6.58 6.17
CA SER A 12 -8.02 -5.84 6.46
C SER A 12 -8.02 -5.27 7.88
N LYS A 13 -6.81 -5.08 8.42
CA LYS A 13 -6.56 -4.34 9.67
C LYS A 13 -6.49 -2.83 9.44
N ILE A 14 -6.49 -2.39 8.18
CA ILE A 14 -6.63 -0.98 7.80
C ILE A 14 -8.10 -0.61 7.97
N SER A 15 -8.37 0.44 8.76
CA SER A 15 -9.74 0.80 9.13
C SER A 15 -10.51 1.52 8.02
N ASP A 16 -9.80 2.27 7.17
CA ASP A 16 -10.42 2.90 6.01
C ASP A 16 -10.47 1.90 4.85
N PHE A 17 -11.64 1.78 4.24
CA PHE A 17 -11.87 0.80 3.19
C PHE A 17 -11.14 1.17 1.90
N GLU A 18 -11.00 2.46 1.58
CA GLU A 18 -10.24 2.90 0.41
C GLU A 18 -8.77 2.47 0.51
N ASP A 19 -8.14 2.72 1.67
CA ASP A 19 -6.75 2.33 1.92
C ASP A 19 -6.57 0.81 1.95
N ALA A 20 -7.53 0.08 2.51
CA ALA A 20 -7.53 -1.38 2.46
C ALA A 20 -7.60 -1.91 1.01
N VAL A 21 -8.43 -1.30 0.16
CA VAL A 21 -8.51 -1.66 -1.27
C VAL A 21 -7.20 -1.33 -1.99
N ILE A 22 -6.56 -0.22 -1.68
CA ILE A 22 -5.25 0.16 -2.25
C ILE A 22 -4.18 -0.87 -1.87
N GLU A 23 -4.08 -1.25 -0.59
CA GLU A 23 -3.14 -2.28 -0.12
C GLU A 23 -3.39 -3.62 -0.84
N GLN A 24 -4.62 -4.11 -0.85
CA GLN A 24 -4.95 -5.41 -1.43
C GLN A 24 -4.76 -5.42 -2.96
N SER A 25 -4.94 -4.28 -3.62
CA SER A 25 -4.60 -4.11 -5.04
C SER A 25 -3.09 -4.20 -5.26
N GLY A 26 -2.30 -3.56 -4.40
CA GLY A 26 -0.84 -3.65 -4.42
C GLY A 26 -0.35 -5.08 -4.23
N LEU A 27 -0.94 -5.83 -3.29
CA LEU A 27 -0.55 -7.22 -3.00
C LEU A 27 -0.84 -8.12 -4.20
N LEU A 28 -1.99 -7.92 -4.84
CA LEU A 28 -2.38 -8.69 -6.03
C LEU A 28 -1.39 -8.52 -7.19
N VAL A 29 -0.87 -7.31 -7.41
CA VAL A 29 0.06 -7.04 -8.51
C VAL A 29 1.52 -7.25 -8.13
N GLY A 30 1.80 -7.58 -6.87
CA GLY A 30 3.16 -7.73 -6.36
C GLY A 30 3.92 -6.41 -6.25
N ALA A 31 3.23 -5.32 -5.86
CA ALA A 31 3.88 -4.02 -5.65
C ALA A 31 4.80 -4.06 -4.43
N ASP A 32 6.00 -3.49 -4.57
CA ASP A 32 7.00 -3.45 -3.49
C ASP A 32 6.65 -2.41 -2.41
N VAL A 33 6.08 -1.28 -2.81
CA VAL A 33 5.79 -0.14 -1.93
C VAL A 33 4.48 0.57 -2.31
N ILE A 34 3.81 1.16 -1.33
CA ILE A 34 2.75 2.16 -1.52
C ILE A 34 3.39 3.54 -1.38
N VAL A 35 3.16 4.45 -2.32
CA VAL A 35 3.65 5.83 -2.22
C VAL A 35 2.50 6.77 -1.90
N THR A 36 2.57 7.48 -0.79
CA THR A 36 1.51 8.36 -0.29
C THR A 36 2.09 9.50 0.54
N ARG A 37 1.33 10.58 0.72
CA ARG A 37 1.66 11.67 1.66
C ARG A 37 1.15 11.46 3.08
N ASN A 38 0.48 10.34 3.33
CA ASN A 38 -0.04 9.98 4.64
C ASN A 38 0.24 8.51 4.96
N THR A 39 1.52 8.21 5.19
CA THR A 39 1.98 6.86 5.55
C THR A 39 1.31 6.29 6.81
N ARG A 40 0.78 7.14 7.70
CA ARG A 40 0.10 6.73 8.94
C ARG A 40 -1.16 5.89 8.67
N ASP A 41 -1.87 6.16 7.58
CA ASP A 41 -3.11 5.43 7.26
C ASP A 41 -2.81 3.97 6.86
N PHE A 42 -1.61 3.74 6.32
CA PHE A 42 -1.10 2.43 5.93
C PHE A 42 -0.22 1.78 7.01
N ARG A 43 -0.22 2.26 8.25
CA ARG A 43 0.60 1.67 9.35
C ARG A 43 0.32 0.19 9.64
N ASN A 44 -0.88 -0.28 9.26
CA ASN A 44 -1.32 -1.66 9.42
C ASN A 44 -1.22 -2.46 8.11
N ALA A 45 -0.73 -1.84 7.03
CA ALA A 45 -0.52 -2.49 5.74
C ALA A 45 0.63 -3.49 5.80
N SER A 46 0.53 -4.54 5.00
CA SER A 46 1.61 -5.51 4.80
C SER A 46 2.64 -5.01 3.78
N ILE A 47 2.22 -4.13 2.86
CA ILE A 47 3.11 -3.42 1.93
C ILE A 47 3.65 -2.18 2.63
N PRO A 48 4.97 -1.93 2.62
CA PRO A 48 5.53 -0.72 3.18
C PRO A 48 5.03 0.53 2.45
N ALA A 49 4.62 1.53 3.22
CA ALA A 49 4.24 2.84 2.69
C ALA A 49 5.39 3.84 2.84
N LEU A 50 5.67 4.58 1.78
CA LEU A 50 6.72 5.60 1.72
C LEU A 50 6.12 6.96 1.32
N GLU A 51 6.72 8.02 1.84
CA GLU A 51 6.57 9.36 1.27
C GLU A 51 7.27 9.42 -0.10
N PRO A 52 6.86 10.31 -1.02
CA PRO A 52 7.48 10.45 -2.33
C PRO A 52 9.01 10.62 -2.28
N ASP A 53 9.51 11.42 -1.33
CA ASP A 53 10.96 11.63 -1.15
C ASP A 53 11.67 10.33 -0.72
N GLY A 54 10.99 9.47 0.04
CA GLY A 54 11.50 8.16 0.44
C GLY A 54 11.68 7.21 -0.74
N LEU A 55 10.74 7.22 -1.71
CA LEU A 55 10.90 6.47 -2.95
C LEU A 55 12.12 7.00 -3.75
N LEU A 56 12.27 8.32 -3.89
CA LEU A 56 13.39 8.90 -4.64
C LEU A 56 14.75 8.51 -4.04
N LEU A 57 14.87 8.50 -2.70
CA LEU A 57 16.07 8.03 -2.00
C LEU A 57 16.35 6.54 -2.31
N MET A 58 15.35 5.68 -2.15
CA MET A 58 15.46 4.24 -2.44
C MET A 58 15.90 3.98 -3.89
N MET A 59 15.38 4.74 -4.86
CA MET A 59 15.77 4.60 -6.27
C MET A 59 17.20 5.06 -6.56
N ASN A 60 17.71 6.02 -5.80
CA ASN A 60 19.07 6.53 -5.95
C ASN A 60 20.11 5.62 -5.27
N GLU A 61 19.75 4.92 -4.19
CA GLU A 61 20.62 3.94 -3.52
C GLU A 61 20.77 2.62 -4.31
N ASN A 62 19.82 2.31 -5.19
CA ASN A 62 19.84 1.13 -6.05
C ASN A 62 20.49 1.37 -7.44
N ARG A 63 21.18 2.50 -7.61
CA ARG A 63 21.99 2.80 -8.81
C ARG A 63 23.46 2.51 -8.55
#